data_AF-A0AAD8JNC1-F1
#
_entry.id   AF-A0AAD8JNC1-F1
#
_cell.length_a   1.000
_cell.length_b   1.000
_cell.length_c   1.000
_cell.angle_alpha   90.00
_cell.angle_beta   90.00
_cell.angle_gamma   90.00
#
_symmetry.space_group_name_H-M   'P 1'
#
loop_
_entity.id
_entity.type
_entity.pdbx_description
1 polymer ?
#
loop_
_entity_poly.entity_id
_entity_poly.type
_entity_poly.pdbx_seq_one_letter_code
_entity_poly.pdbx_strand_id
1 'polypeptide(L)'
;MAKKNTSPIASLHISSWISTMVVMVFLMMSKHAASQSGGTNNALLRKYCRTYTTTGNGESYLRNVNIIFSSIRRQLSDPQSYYAYAQTKNSGEFVYAFALCREYLSTSQCLACFDSAVNETKSCGIADGGNIIYDYCNIRTLSSNNNQKLESLQQLLLKCGFK
;
A
#
# COMPACT_ATOMS: atom_id res chain seq x y z
N MET A 1 -42.44 55.18 -36.25
CA MET A 1 -41.00 55.40 -36.56
C MET A 1 -40.22 55.39 -35.25
N ALA A 2 -39.39 54.37 -35.01
CA ALA A 2 -38.47 54.33 -33.87
C ALA A 2 -37.20 53.58 -34.29
N LYS A 3 -36.06 54.26 -34.15
CA LYS A 3 -34.73 53.91 -34.68
C LYS A 3 -34.08 52.87 -33.75
N LYS A 4 -33.85 51.64 -34.22
CA LYS A 4 -32.99 50.68 -33.51
C LYS A 4 -31.53 51.06 -33.77
N ASN A 5 -30.86 51.60 -32.75
CA ASN A 5 -29.41 51.76 -32.73
C ASN A 5 -28.78 50.39 -32.44
N THR A 6 -28.29 49.72 -33.47
CA THR A 6 -27.44 48.54 -33.35
C THR A 6 -25.98 49.00 -33.33
N SER A 7 -25.32 48.86 -32.19
CA SER A 7 -23.87 49.04 -32.06
C SER A 7 -23.13 48.08 -32.99
N PRO A 8 -21.99 48.47 -33.57
CA PRO A 8 -21.20 47.53 -34.35
C PRO A 8 -20.61 46.50 -33.39
N ILE A 9 -21.01 45.24 -33.55
CA ILE A 9 -20.26 44.11 -32.99
C ILE A 9 -18.92 44.16 -33.71
N ALA A 10 -17.91 44.70 -33.05
CA ALA A 10 -16.54 44.65 -33.53
C ALA A 10 -16.21 43.17 -33.76
N SER A 11 -16.04 42.78 -35.02
CA SER A 11 -15.54 41.44 -35.33
C SER A 11 -14.10 41.41 -34.81
N LEU A 12 -13.91 40.79 -33.64
CA LEU A 12 -12.58 40.44 -33.20
C LEU A 12 -12.05 39.42 -34.20
N HIS A 13 -11.22 39.89 -35.12
CA HIS A 13 -10.47 39.07 -36.04
C HIS A 13 -9.37 38.37 -35.21
N ILE A 14 -9.77 37.33 -34.49
CA ILE A 14 -8.86 36.50 -33.71
C ILE A 14 -7.91 35.89 -34.73
N SER A 15 -6.65 36.32 -34.71
CA SER A 15 -5.67 35.86 -35.69
C SER A 15 -5.62 34.33 -35.65
N SER A 16 -5.48 33.71 -36.83
CA SER A 16 -5.40 32.26 -36.94
C SER A 16 -4.38 31.65 -35.96
N TRP A 17 -3.30 32.41 -35.70
CA TRP A 17 -2.28 32.11 -34.69
C TRP A 17 -2.79 32.02 -33.25
N ILE A 18 -3.69 32.90 -32.83
CA ILE A 18 -4.27 32.83 -31.48
C ILE A 18 -5.17 31.59 -31.38
N SER A 19 -5.93 31.29 -32.43
CA SER A 19 -6.75 30.08 -32.47
C SER A 19 -5.91 28.80 -32.38
N THR A 20 -4.78 28.73 -33.10
CA THR A 20 -3.89 27.56 -33.03
C THR A 20 -3.21 27.42 -31.68
N MET A 21 -2.77 28.53 -31.07
CA MET A 21 -2.19 28.50 -29.72
C MET A 21 -3.19 28.00 -28.67
N VAL A 22 -4.45 28.43 -28.74
CA VAL A 22 -5.50 27.97 -27.82
C VAL A 22 -5.74 26.46 -28.00
N VAL A 23 -5.85 25.97 -29.23
CA VAL A 23 -6.03 24.54 -29.51
C VAL A 23 -4.84 23.72 -29.01
N MET A 24 -3.60 24.17 -29.21
CA MET A 24 -2.41 23.49 -28.71
C MET A 24 -2.36 23.44 -27.18
N VAL A 25 -2.78 24.51 -26.50
CA VAL A 25 -2.89 24.51 -25.02
C VAL A 25 -3.94 23.51 -24.56
N PHE A 26 -5.12 23.45 -25.19
CA PHE A 26 -6.14 22.44 -24.86
C PHE A 26 -5.65 21.00 -25.11
N LEU A 27 -4.90 20.75 -26.18
CA LEU A 27 -4.29 19.44 -26.44
C LEU A 27 -3.25 19.06 -25.38
N MET A 28 -2.47 20.02 -24.87
CA MET A 28 -1.51 19.81 -23.77
C MET A 28 -2.18 19.66 -22.39
N MET A 29 -3.40 20.20 -22.21
CA MET A 29 -4.23 20.01 -21.00
C MET A 29 -4.95 18.66 -20.99
N SER A 30 -4.88 17.90 -22.08
CA SER A 30 -5.08 16.45 -22.10
C SER A 30 -3.92 15.79 -21.32
N LYS A 31 -3.88 16.01 -20.01
CA LYS A 31 -3.15 15.13 -19.11
C LYS A 31 -3.56 13.73 -19.50
N HIS A 32 -2.58 12.86 -19.72
CA HIS A 32 -2.82 11.44 -19.70
C HIS A 32 -3.34 11.14 -18.28
N ALA A 33 -4.65 11.18 -18.10
CA ALA A 33 -5.26 10.23 -17.21
C ALA A 33 -4.92 8.89 -17.86
N ALA A 34 -3.81 8.29 -17.43
CA ALA A 34 -3.67 6.86 -17.54
C ALA A 34 -4.92 6.32 -16.83
N SER A 35 -5.95 6.02 -17.62
CA SER A 35 -7.00 5.13 -17.18
C SER A 35 -6.24 3.90 -16.71
N GLN A 36 -6.18 3.71 -15.38
CA GLN A 36 -5.73 2.45 -14.85
C GLN A 36 -6.75 1.46 -15.40
N SER A 37 -6.28 0.68 -16.37
CA SER A 37 -6.99 -0.42 -16.99
C SER A 37 -7.84 -1.12 -15.92
N GLY A 38 -9.14 -1.23 -16.20
CA GLY A 38 -10.09 -1.99 -15.42
C GLY A 38 -9.66 -3.45 -15.33
N GLY A 39 -8.76 -3.70 -14.39
CA GLY A 39 -8.19 -4.97 -14.04
C GLY A 39 -8.06 -5.00 -12.53
N THR A 40 -8.21 -6.20 -11.99
CA THR A 40 -7.91 -6.54 -10.61
C THR A 40 -6.44 -6.24 -10.28
N ASN A 41 -6.10 -4.96 -10.07
CA ASN A 41 -4.71 -4.53 -9.93
C ASN A 41 -4.34 -4.51 -8.45
N ASN A 42 -3.37 -5.34 -8.08
CA ASN A 42 -2.75 -5.33 -6.76
C ASN A 42 -1.67 -4.23 -6.72
N ALA A 43 -2.06 -2.95 -6.62
CA ALA A 43 -1.09 -1.85 -6.62
C ALA A 43 -0.54 -1.58 -5.22
N LEU A 44 0.74 -1.18 -5.15
CA LEU A 44 1.35 -0.72 -3.91
C LEU A 44 0.79 0.67 -3.58
N LEU A 45 0.02 0.77 -2.50
CA LEU A 45 -0.60 2.02 -2.05
C LEU A 45 0.33 2.80 -1.12
N ARG A 46 0.99 2.10 -0.20
CA ARG A 46 1.87 2.74 0.78
C ARG A 46 2.91 1.78 1.29
N LYS A 47 4.12 2.30 1.44
CA LYS A 47 5.23 1.65 2.12
C LYS A 47 5.77 2.57 3.20
N TYR A 48 5.89 2.02 4.39
CA TYR A 48 6.44 2.73 5.54
C TYR A 48 7.36 1.79 6.30
N CYS A 49 8.64 2.16 6.42
CA CYS A 49 9.60 1.49 7.28
C CYS A 49 9.82 2.37 8.51
N ARG A 50 9.94 1.79 9.70
CA ARG A 50 10.31 2.58 10.87
C ARG A 50 11.76 3.04 10.74
N THR A 51 12.06 4.22 11.28
CA THR A 51 13.40 4.82 11.28
C THR A 51 14.37 4.11 12.24
N TYR A 52 13.87 3.50 13.30
CA TYR A 52 14.69 2.76 14.27
C TYR A 52 15.03 1.38 13.72
N THR A 53 16.28 0.97 13.89
CA THR A 53 16.73 -0.39 13.58
C THR A 53 16.51 -1.31 14.77
N THR A 54 16.54 -2.62 14.52
CA THR A 54 16.55 -3.61 15.59
C THR A 54 17.72 -3.38 16.54
N THR A 55 17.48 -3.59 17.84
CA THR A 55 18.49 -3.35 18.88
C THR A 55 19.49 -4.48 19.02
N GLY A 56 19.21 -5.68 18.49
CA GLY A 56 20.18 -6.78 18.49
C GLY A 56 20.59 -7.20 17.08
N ASN A 57 20.88 -8.49 16.91
CA ASN A 57 21.55 -9.00 15.73
C ASN A 57 20.63 -8.96 14.50
N GLY A 58 20.98 -8.14 13.51
CA GLY A 58 20.19 -7.94 12.28
C GLY A 58 19.98 -9.22 11.47
N GLU A 59 20.93 -10.16 11.45
CA GLU A 59 20.75 -11.45 10.76
C GLU A 59 19.72 -12.33 11.46
N SER A 60 19.75 -12.35 12.79
CA SER A 60 18.76 -13.06 13.62
C SER A 60 17.38 -12.45 13.43
N TYR A 61 17.28 -11.11 13.38
CA TYR A 61 16.04 -10.42 13.03
C TYR A 61 15.51 -10.85 11.66
N LEU A 62 16.33 -10.77 10.61
CA LEU A 62 15.91 -11.13 9.24
C LEU A 62 15.51 -12.61 9.14
N ARG A 63 16.23 -13.51 9.83
CA ARG A 63 15.85 -14.92 9.95
C ARG A 63 14.47 -15.07 10.60
N ASN A 64 14.24 -14.36 11.71
CA ASN A 64 12.96 -14.39 12.43
C ASN A 64 11.81 -13.83 11.58
N VAL A 65 12.05 -12.76 10.81
CA VAL A 65 11.09 -12.22 9.82
C VAL A 65 10.71 -13.28 8.77
N ASN A 66 11.68 -14.01 8.23
CA ASN A 66 11.39 -15.07 7.24
C ASN A 66 10.59 -16.24 7.83
N ILE A 67 10.87 -16.62 9.08
CA ILE A 67 10.13 -17.66 9.80
C ILE A 67 8.67 -17.24 9.98
N ILE A 68 8.41 -16.02 10.47
CA ILE A 68 7.04 -15.57 10.70
C ILE A 68 6.27 -15.40 9.38
N PHE A 69 6.91 -14.93 8.30
CA PHE A 69 6.25 -14.83 7.00
C PHE A 69 5.91 -16.20 6.42
N SER A 70 6.77 -17.19 6.60
CA SER A 70 6.45 -18.57 6.20
C SER A 70 5.27 -19.15 6.99
N SER A 71 5.15 -18.81 8.29
CA SER A 71 4.00 -19.19 9.12
C SER A 71 2.71 -18.51 8.67
N ILE A 72 2.74 -17.19 8.48
CA ILE A 72 1.59 -16.39 8.03
C ILE A 72 1.12 -16.87 6.66
N ARG A 73 2.04 -17.10 5.72
CA ARG A 73 1.70 -17.60 4.38
C ARG A 73 0.96 -18.94 4.44
N ARG A 74 1.37 -19.83 5.35
CA ARG A 74 0.71 -21.14 5.54
C ARG A 74 -0.71 -20.96 6.05
N GLN A 75 -0.92 -20.10 7.05
CA GLN A 75 -2.26 -19.79 7.58
C GLN A 75 -3.17 -19.15 6.51
N LEU A 76 -2.64 -18.26 5.67
CA LEU A 76 -3.38 -17.67 4.55
C LEU A 76 -3.63 -18.65 3.39
N SER A 77 -2.99 -19.82 3.40
CA SER A 77 -3.25 -20.87 2.39
C SER A 77 -4.53 -21.65 2.70
N ASP A 78 -5.06 -21.52 3.91
CA ASP A 78 -6.34 -22.13 4.26
C ASP A 78 -7.48 -21.42 3.53
N PRO A 79 -8.44 -22.16 2.95
CA PRO A 79 -9.59 -21.55 2.28
C PRO A 79 -10.34 -20.59 3.20
N GLN A 80 -10.75 -19.44 2.67
CA GLN A 80 -11.45 -18.37 3.41
C GLN A 80 -10.66 -17.77 4.59
N SER A 81 -9.34 -17.99 4.65
CA SER A 81 -8.45 -17.30 5.57
C SER A 81 -7.97 -15.98 4.97
N TYR A 82 -8.41 -14.87 5.56
CA TYR A 82 -8.08 -13.51 5.10
C TYR A 82 -7.18 -12.76 6.07
N TYR A 83 -6.83 -13.37 7.18
CA TYR A 83 -5.97 -12.78 8.19
C TYR A 83 -5.07 -13.85 8.76
N ALA A 84 -3.87 -13.44 9.14
CA ALA A 84 -2.93 -14.32 9.83
C ALA A 84 -1.93 -13.49 10.60
N TYR A 85 -1.42 -14.05 11.68
CA TYR A 85 -0.36 -13.44 12.46
C TYR A 85 0.62 -14.49 12.94
N ALA A 86 1.83 -14.05 13.24
CA ALA A 86 2.84 -14.90 13.83
C ALA A 86 3.81 -14.06 14.64
N GLN A 87 4.42 -14.70 15.63
CA GLN A 87 5.44 -14.10 16.47
C GLN A 87 6.54 -15.11 16.77
N THR A 88 7.74 -14.61 17.00
CA THR A 88 8.87 -15.45 17.39
C THR A 88 9.85 -14.66 18.24
N LYS A 89 10.55 -15.37 19.12
CA LYS A 89 11.63 -14.84 19.95
C LYS A 89 12.80 -15.80 19.87
N ASN A 90 13.68 -15.61 18.89
CA ASN A 90 14.90 -16.42 18.75
C ASN A 90 16.12 -15.52 18.85
N SER A 91 17.17 -16.02 19.49
CA SER A 91 18.45 -15.32 19.63
C SER A 91 18.32 -13.92 20.24
N GLY A 92 17.38 -13.74 21.17
CA GLY A 92 17.12 -12.45 21.82
C GLY A 92 16.29 -11.45 21.01
N GLU A 93 16.03 -11.73 19.72
CA GLU A 93 15.27 -10.86 18.84
C GLU A 93 13.80 -11.25 18.82
N PHE A 94 12.96 -10.37 19.35
CA PHE A 94 11.52 -10.52 19.27
C PHE A 94 10.99 -9.93 17.97
N VAL A 95 10.23 -10.71 17.19
CA VAL A 95 9.56 -10.24 15.97
C VAL A 95 8.11 -10.70 15.95
N TYR A 96 7.23 -9.81 15.54
CA TYR A 96 5.82 -10.04 15.33
C TYR A 96 5.39 -9.46 14.00
N ALA A 97 4.45 -10.13 13.33
CA ALA A 97 3.81 -9.62 12.14
C ALA A 97 2.36 -10.08 12.04
N PHE A 98 1.56 -9.30 11.34
CA PHE A 98 0.25 -9.71 10.84
C PHE A 98 0.09 -9.36 9.37
N ALA A 99 -0.77 -10.11 8.70
CA ALA A 99 -1.20 -9.86 7.34
C ALA A 99 -2.73 -9.89 7.26
N LEU A 100 -3.28 -9.02 6.42
CA LEU A 100 -4.71 -8.91 6.13
C LEU A 100 -4.90 -8.88 4.62
N CYS A 101 -5.70 -9.77 4.09
CA CYS A 101 -6.22 -9.77 2.74
C CYS A 101 -7.65 -9.25 2.74
N ARG A 102 -8.13 -8.74 1.61
CA ARG A 102 -9.57 -8.46 1.46
C ARG A 102 -10.37 -9.75 1.31
N GLU A 103 -11.53 -9.80 1.95
CA GLU A 103 -12.36 -11.01 2.05
C GLU A 103 -12.96 -11.49 0.72
N TYR A 104 -13.06 -10.63 -0.29
CA TYR A 104 -13.59 -11.02 -1.59
C TYR A 104 -12.57 -11.72 -2.50
N LEU A 105 -11.30 -11.84 -2.06
CA LEU A 105 -10.23 -12.44 -2.86
C LEU A 105 -10.30 -13.96 -2.82
N SER A 106 -9.83 -14.60 -3.89
CA SER A 106 -9.48 -16.02 -3.81
C SER A 106 -8.23 -16.21 -2.93
N THR A 107 -8.04 -17.43 -2.40
CA THR A 107 -6.80 -17.79 -1.68
C THR A 107 -5.55 -17.49 -2.51
N SER A 108 -5.57 -17.77 -3.82
CA SER A 108 -4.43 -17.48 -4.71
C SER A 108 -4.15 -15.99 -4.86
N GLN A 109 -5.18 -15.15 -4.97
CA GLN A 109 -5.00 -13.69 -5.03
C GLN A 109 -4.48 -13.12 -3.71
N CYS A 110 -4.97 -13.62 -2.58
CA CYS A 110 -4.47 -13.24 -1.26
C CYS A 110 -2.98 -13.59 -1.11
N LEU A 111 -2.57 -14.82 -1.45
CA LEU A 111 -1.18 -15.24 -1.37
C LEU A 111 -0.27 -14.47 -2.32
N ALA A 112 -0.71 -14.19 -3.54
CA ALA A 112 0.06 -13.40 -4.50
C ALA A 112 0.29 -11.96 -3.98
N CYS A 113 -0.72 -11.35 -3.36
CA CYS A 113 -0.57 -10.05 -2.72
C CYS A 113 0.40 -10.12 -1.54
N PHE A 114 0.21 -11.10 -0.66
CA PHE A 114 1.06 -11.31 0.49
C PHE A 114 2.54 -11.45 0.08
N ASP A 115 2.84 -12.29 -0.92
CA ASP A 115 4.20 -12.51 -1.41
C ASP A 115 4.81 -11.21 -1.97
N SER A 116 4.02 -10.38 -2.66
CA SER A 116 4.43 -9.06 -3.15
C SER A 116 4.77 -8.11 -1.99
N ALA A 117 3.91 -8.06 -0.96
CA ALA A 117 4.12 -7.22 0.22
C ALA A 117 5.30 -7.69 1.10
N VAL A 118 5.56 -9.00 1.15
CA VAL A 118 6.77 -9.56 1.78
C VAL A 118 8.02 -9.07 1.07
N ASN A 119 8.02 -9.03 -0.27
CA ASN A 119 9.15 -8.52 -1.03
C ASN A 119 9.42 -7.04 -0.73
N GLU A 120 8.37 -6.22 -0.66
CA GLU A 120 8.51 -4.82 -0.22
C GLU A 120 9.03 -4.68 1.20
N THR A 121 8.65 -5.59 2.10
CA THR A 121 9.16 -5.56 3.48
C THR A 121 10.68 -5.79 3.53
N LYS A 122 11.25 -6.65 2.66
CA LYS A 122 12.70 -6.90 2.63
C LYS A 122 13.51 -5.64 2.37
N SER A 123 12.98 -4.72 1.59
CA SER A 123 13.64 -3.45 1.30
C SER A 123 13.66 -2.46 2.49
N CYS A 124 12.89 -2.73 3.56
CA CYS A 124 13.03 -2.03 4.84
C CYS A 124 14.28 -2.46 5.63
N GLY A 125 15.01 -3.48 5.17
CA GLY A 125 16.24 -3.96 5.80
C GLY A 125 16.01 -4.39 7.25
N ILE A 126 16.82 -3.86 8.16
CA ILE A 126 16.79 -4.17 9.61
C ILE A 126 15.98 -3.16 10.43
N ALA A 127 15.05 -2.43 9.79
CA ALA A 127 14.11 -1.59 10.52
C ALA A 127 13.31 -2.44 11.52
N ASP A 128 13.10 -1.94 12.74
CA ASP A 128 12.37 -2.63 13.81
C ASP A 128 10.84 -2.65 13.57
N GLY A 129 10.40 -2.36 12.36
CA GLY A 129 9.03 -2.48 11.92
C GLY A 129 8.80 -1.90 10.54
N GLY A 130 7.71 -2.34 9.94
CA GLY A 130 7.28 -1.92 8.62
C GLY A 130 5.77 -2.03 8.48
N ASN A 131 5.20 -1.25 7.56
CA ASN A 131 3.80 -1.32 7.18
C ASN A 131 3.71 -1.17 5.65
N ILE A 132 3.35 -2.25 4.99
CA ILE A 132 3.18 -2.33 3.54
C ILE A 132 1.71 -2.47 3.25
N ILE A 133 1.15 -1.56 2.45
CA ILE A 133 -0.25 -1.53 2.07
C ILE A 133 -0.33 -1.65 0.56
N TYR A 134 -0.92 -2.73 0.11
CA TYR A 134 -1.39 -2.94 -1.25
C TYR A 134 -2.91 -2.78 -1.31
N ASP A 135 -3.46 -2.66 -2.51
CA ASP A 135 -4.91 -2.67 -2.71
C ASP A 135 -5.59 -3.89 -2.10
N TYR A 136 -4.93 -5.06 -2.21
CA TYR A 136 -5.50 -6.36 -1.84
C TYR A 136 -5.08 -6.88 -0.49
N CYS A 137 -3.98 -6.37 0.07
CA CYS A 137 -3.50 -6.82 1.35
C CYS A 137 -2.67 -5.78 2.09
N ASN A 138 -2.55 -5.96 3.39
CA ASN A 138 -1.67 -5.20 4.26
C ASN A 138 -0.80 -6.16 5.06
N ILE A 139 0.48 -5.83 5.21
CA ILE A 139 1.40 -6.51 6.14
C ILE A 139 1.98 -5.47 7.08
N ARG A 140 2.00 -5.79 8.36
CA ARG A 140 2.69 -4.99 9.37
C ARG A 140 3.65 -5.86 10.16
N THR A 141 4.89 -5.42 10.27
CA THR A 141 5.95 -6.07 11.05
C THR A 141 6.40 -5.16 12.18
N LEU A 142 6.83 -5.76 13.28
CA LEU A 142 7.34 -5.06 14.45
C LEU A 142 8.33 -5.94 15.21
N SER A 143 9.47 -5.37 15.58
CA SER A 143 10.45 -5.94 16.49
C SER A 143 10.62 -5.06 17.73
N SER A 144 10.64 -5.68 18.91
CA SER A 144 10.80 -4.99 20.18
C SER A 144 11.18 -5.97 21.27
N ASN A 145 12.32 -5.73 21.92
CA ASN A 145 12.76 -6.56 23.04
C ASN A 145 11.98 -6.29 24.34
N ASN A 146 11.08 -5.29 24.35
CA ASN A 146 10.14 -5.05 25.44
C ASN A 146 8.86 -5.89 25.27
N ASN A 147 8.66 -6.86 26.17
CA ASN A 147 7.51 -7.78 26.17
C ASN A 147 6.16 -7.04 26.35
N GLN A 148 6.13 -5.93 27.09
CA GLN A 148 4.90 -5.16 27.36
C GLN A 148 4.32 -4.52 26.09
N LYS A 149 5.19 -4.09 25.17
CA LYS A 149 4.77 -3.56 23.87
C LYS A 149 4.11 -4.65 23.02
N LEU A 150 4.48 -5.91 23.22
CA LEU A 150 3.97 -7.01 22.44
C LEU A 150 2.61 -7.50 22.92
N GLU A 151 2.43 -7.63 24.23
CA GLU A 151 1.13 -7.98 24.81
C GLU A 151 0.06 -6.96 24.38
N SER A 152 0.42 -5.68 24.30
CA SER A 152 -0.48 -4.64 23.78
C SER A 152 -0.92 -4.88 22.32
N LEU A 153 -0.08 -5.50 21.48
CA LEU A 153 -0.40 -5.82 20.09
C LEU A 153 -1.27 -7.07 19.97
N GLN A 154 -1.01 -8.10 20.77
CA GLN A 154 -1.92 -9.25 20.87
C GLN A 154 -3.30 -8.81 21.38
N GLN A 155 -3.35 -7.90 22.36
CA GLN A 155 -4.61 -7.32 22.82
C GLN A 155 -5.31 -6.49 21.74
N LEU A 156 -4.53 -5.77 20.90
CA LEU A 156 -5.07 -5.02 19.78
C LEU A 156 -5.65 -5.95 18.71
N LEU A 157 -4.98 -7.06 18.40
CA LEU A 157 -5.50 -8.05 17.46
C LEU A 157 -6.82 -8.67 17.96
N LEU A 158 -6.87 -9.04 19.23
CA LEU A 158 -8.09 -9.55 19.87
C LEU A 158 -9.22 -8.51 19.80
N LYS A 159 -8.92 -7.22 20.01
CA LYS A 159 -9.87 -6.12 19.86
C LYS A 159 -10.33 -5.91 18.41
N CYS A 160 -9.48 -6.22 17.43
CA CYS A 160 -9.81 -6.18 16.02
C CYS A 160 -10.54 -7.45 15.53
N GLY A 161 -10.86 -8.40 16.42
CA GLY A 161 -11.63 -9.61 16.08
C GLY A 161 -10.79 -10.74 15.47
N PHE A 162 -9.47 -10.62 15.45
CA PHE A 162 -8.56 -11.71 15.07
C PHE A 162 -8.50 -12.70 16.23
N LYS A 163 -9.25 -13.81 16.13
CA LYS A 163 -9.27 -14.89 17.12
C LYS A 163 -8.33 -16.02 16.73
#